data_AF-A0ABD5WN24-F1
#
_entry.id   AF-A0ABD5WN24-F1
#
_cell.length_a   1.000
_cell.length_b   1.000
_cell.length_c   1.000
_cell.angle_alpha   90.00
_cell.angle_beta   90.00
_cell.angle_gamma   90.00
#
_symmetry.space_group_name_H-M   'P 1'
#
loop_
_entity.id
_entity.type
_entity.pdbx_description
1 polymer ?
#
loop_
_entity_poly.entity_id
_entity_poly.type
_entity_poly.pdbx_seq_one_letter_code
_entity_poly.pdbx_strand_id
1 'polypeptide(L)'
;MSTLAESVDNSEAKELLNQEWNRVLNNDQNTYVEDGFVRQKIGEVLNASQLTYKYILTTNILAKAVNPRIHYRAMQAQWDHPGAYNARSLGHDVLVEWEKDHGERLGGSNEPFLNKPARYPNFSMENPHRSEKAHSRLYELLEQLQEKTESGEIEPVDILRQTLSEIEELESQTVDFVSPSDVPYQSLRNQVEKYIRKSGGGERLASITAGVMKAYYSHTDGEDWTIEAEHPNVPDEFSNAAGDVEIKRGGDVVRAIEVKDKHSERSDIQHAITKARENELGEYLYVVGSGWRNKTEKERAQEEIENAPIELILIYPDELLNLLKFITDAGRKQFVEAVGEYLNKMRASEENKQNWKELVTELGDS
;
A
#
# COMPACT_ATOMS: atom_id res chain seq x y z
N MET A 1 -15.94 -19.24 21.22
CA MET A 1 -15.22 -17.96 21.31
C MET A 1 -14.53 -17.94 22.65
N SER A 2 -13.20 -17.76 22.68
CA SER A 2 -12.47 -17.62 23.94
C SER A 2 -12.99 -16.36 24.66
N THR A 3 -13.38 -16.50 25.92
CA THR A 3 -13.87 -15.41 26.77
C THR A 3 -12.73 -14.51 27.31
N LEU A 4 -11.51 -14.66 26.78
CA LEU A 4 -10.29 -14.01 27.27
C LEU A 4 -9.69 -13.00 26.29
N ALA A 5 -10.23 -12.89 25.07
CA ALA A 5 -9.71 -11.94 24.09
C ALA A 5 -10.06 -10.50 24.50
N GLU A 6 -9.02 -9.69 24.66
CA GLU A 6 -9.14 -8.25 24.86
C GLU A 6 -9.45 -7.56 23.53
N SER A 7 -9.99 -6.34 23.60
CA SER A 7 -10.24 -5.48 22.44
C SER A 7 -9.34 -4.25 22.47
N VAL A 8 -9.02 -3.75 21.27
CA VAL A 8 -8.42 -2.43 21.06
C VAL A 8 -9.40 -1.65 20.19
N ASP A 9 -9.78 -0.44 20.60
CA ASP A 9 -10.61 0.43 19.78
C ASP A 9 -9.74 1.10 18.71
N ASN A 10 -10.02 0.82 17.43
CA ASN A 10 -9.24 1.35 16.32
C ASN A 10 -9.33 2.88 16.20
N SER A 11 -10.44 3.49 16.61
CA SER A 11 -10.62 4.94 16.58
C SER A 11 -9.74 5.60 17.66
N GLU A 12 -9.77 5.04 18.87
CA GLU A 12 -8.90 5.48 19.97
C GLU A 12 -7.42 5.30 19.62
N ALA A 13 -7.06 4.16 19.03
CA ALA A 13 -5.70 3.91 18.57
C ALA A 13 -5.24 4.90 17.51
N LYS A 14 -6.11 5.22 16.53
CA LYS A 14 -5.82 6.22 15.49
C LYS A 14 -5.64 7.61 16.10
N GLU A 15 -6.48 7.99 17.05
CA GLU A 15 -6.38 9.27 17.75
C GLU A 15 -5.06 9.35 18.54
N LEU A 16 -4.76 8.34 19.36
CA LEU A 16 -3.54 8.28 20.16
C LEU A 16 -2.28 8.34 19.28
N LEU A 17 -2.24 7.55 18.20
CA LEU A 17 -1.12 7.50 17.28
C LEU A 17 -0.84 8.88 16.65
N ASN A 18 -1.88 9.58 16.18
CA ASN A 18 -1.75 10.93 15.63
C ASN A 18 -1.36 11.97 16.69
N GLN A 19 -1.95 11.89 17.89
CA GLN A 19 -1.63 12.80 18.98
C GLN A 19 -0.15 12.68 19.39
N GLU A 20 0.35 11.45 19.57
CA GLU A 20 1.74 11.23 19.99
C GLU A 20 2.74 11.48 18.86
N TRP A 21 2.38 11.18 17.61
CA TRP A 21 3.22 11.55 16.46
C TRP A 21 3.39 13.07 16.35
N ASN A 22 2.30 13.83 16.47
CA ASN A 22 2.37 15.29 16.48
C ASN A 22 3.19 15.83 17.65
N ARG A 23 3.18 15.17 18.82
CA ARG A 23 4.03 15.55 19.94
C ARG A 23 5.50 15.31 19.66
N VAL A 24 5.85 14.18 19.04
CA VAL A 24 7.22 13.90 18.61
C VAL A 24 7.70 14.96 17.61
N LEU A 25 6.89 15.29 16.60
CA LEU A 25 7.28 16.29 15.58
C LEU A 25 7.45 17.71 16.13
N ASN A 26 6.74 18.08 17.20
CA ASN A 26 6.73 19.44 17.74
C ASN A 26 7.63 19.61 18.97
N ASN A 27 8.38 18.58 19.37
CA ASN A 27 9.23 18.62 20.54
C ASN A 27 10.69 18.33 20.16
N ASP A 28 11.63 19.12 20.69
CA ASP A 28 13.06 18.90 20.48
C ASP A 28 13.60 17.68 21.28
N GLN A 29 12.74 17.05 22.09
CA GLN A 29 13.05 15.83 22.85
C GLN A 29 12.90 14.59 21.98
N ASN A 30 13.98 13.79 21.90
CA ASN A 30 14.03 12.51 21.18
C ASN A 30 14.16 11.28 22.10
N THR A 31 14.08 11.51 23.42
CA THR A 31 14.26 10.48 24.44
C THR A 31 13.04 10.45 25.35
N TYR A 32 12.25 9.38 25.26
CA TYR A 32 11.02 9.19 26.04
C TYR A 32 11.10 7.98 26.99
N VAL A 33 12.01 7.06 26.72
CA VAL A 33 12.30 5.91 27.60
C VAL A 33 13.72 6.03 28.12
N GLU A 34 13.92 6.08 29.44
CA GLU A 34 15.26 6.22 30.05
C GLU A 34 16.17 4.98 29.83
N ASP A 35 15.57 3.80 29.70
CA ASP A 35 16.29 2.56 29.45
C ASP A 35 16.95 2.57 28.05
N GLY A 36 18.25 2.85 28.03
CA GLY A 36 19.04 2.89 26.80
C GLY A 36 19.10 1.57 26.03
N PHE A 37 18.95 0.42 26.73
CA PHE A 37 18.89 -0.88 26.06
C PHE A 37 17.58 -1.03 25.28
N VAL A 38 16.45 -0.65 25.89
CA VAL A 38 15.14 -0.65 25.22
C VAL A 38 15.16 0.27 24.01
N ARG A 39 15.65 1.52 24.15
CA ARG A 39 15.77 2.47 23.02
C ARG A 39 16.59 1.86 21.87
N GLN A 40 17.78 1.36 22.18
CA GLN A 40 18.65 0.73 21.19
C GLN A 40 17.96 -0.43 20.46
N LYS A 41 17.23 -1.29 21.19
CA LYS A 41 16.56 -2.45 20.61
C LYS A 41 15.39 -2.07 19.71
N ILE A 42 14.63 -1.03 20.06
CA ILE A 42 13.58 -0.46 19.19
C ILE A 42 14.22 0.01 17.88
N GLY A 43 15.24 0.86 17.95
CA GLY A 43 15.96 1.36 16.77
C GLY A 43 16.57 0.24 15.92
N GLU A 44 17.16 -0.78 16.56
CA GLU A 44 17.70 -1.96 15.87
C GLU A 44 16.64 -2.74 15.09
N VAL A 45 15.43 -2.92 15.63
CA VAL A 45 14.32 -3.59 14.94
C VAL A 45 13.81 -2.73 13.78
N LEU A 46 13.60 -1.44 14.02
CA LEU A 46 13.07 -0.50 13.02
C LEU A 46 14.03 -0.24 11.85
N ASN A 47 15.34 -0.27 12.07
CA ASN A 47 16.35 -0.16 11.00
C ASN A 47 16.61 -1.48 10.26
N ALA A 48 16.01 -2.60 10.68
CA ALA A 48 16.23 -3.89 10.04
C ALA A 48 15.46 -4.04 8.73
N SER A 49 15.92 -4.91 7.83
CA SER A 49 15.24 -5.16 6.55
C SER A 49 13.96 -6.00 6.66
N GLN A 50 13.64 -6.55 7.84
CA GLN A 50 12.45 -7.39 8.05
C GLN A 50 11.22 -6.53 8.32
N LEU A 51 10.54 -6.09 7.25
CA LEU A 51 9.34 -5.24 7.33
C LEU A 51 8.31 -5.76 8.35
N THR A 52 7.96 -7.05 8.26
CA THR A 52 6.98 -7.67 9.18
C THR A 52 7.31 -7.44 10.65
N TYR A 53 8.58 -7.42 11.04
CA TYR A 53 8.96 -7.21 12.45
C TYR A 53 8.78 -5.76 12.89
N LYS A 54 8.99 -4.79 11.99
CA LYS A 54 8.70 -3.37 12.27
C LYS A 54 7.22 -3.16 12.53
N TYR A 55 6.36 -3.76 11.71
CA TYR A 55 4.90 -3.68 11.88
C TYR A 55 4.42 -4.42 13.13
N ILE A 56 4.96 -5.61 13.44
CA ILE A 56 4.61 -6.32 14.69
C ILE A 56 4.97 -5.46 15.91
N LEU A 57 6.20 -4.93 15.95
CA LEU A 57 6.66 -4.09 17.06
C LEU A 57 5.73 -2.88 17.26
N THR A 58 5.52 -2.10 16.20
CA THR A 58 4.76 -0.85 16.27
C THR A 58 3.29 -1.10 16.60
N THR A 59 2.68 -2.12 15.98
CA THR A 59 1.27 -2.48 16.24
C THR A 59 1.08 -2.92 17.69
N ASN A 60 1.96 -3.78 18.21
CA ASN A 60 1.81 -4.30 19.57
C ASN A 60 2.09 -3.23 20.63
N ILE A 61 3.01 -2.29 20.36
CA ILE A 61 3.23 -1.12 21.21
C ILE A 61 2.00 -0.22 21.24
N LEU A 62 1.42 0.09 20.09
CA LEU A 62 0.19 0.87 20.00
C LEU A 62 -0.96 0.18 20.74
N ALA A 63 -1.13 -1.13 20.55
CA ALA A 63 -2.18 -1.90 21.23
C ALA A 63 -2.07 -1.82 22.75
N LYS A 64 -0.85 -1.97 23.31
CA LYS A 64 -0.61 -1.86 24.75
C LYS A 64 -0.85 -0.44 25.27
N ALA A 65 -0.48 0.57 24.49
CA ALA A 65 -0.69 1.96 24.86
C ALA A 65 -2.18 2.35 24.94
N VAL A 66 -3.02 1.74 24.10
CA VAL A 66 -4.49 1.92 24.12
C VAL A 66 -5.13 1.05 25.19
N ASN A 67 -4.76 -0.23 25.28
CA ASN A 67 -5.28 -1.15 26.28
C ASN A 67 -4.12 -1.83 27.03
N PRO A 68 -3.82 -1.39 28.28
CA PRO A 68 -2.73 -1.94 29.08
C PRO A 68 -2.84 -3.44 29.40
N ARG A 69 -4.02 -4.05 29.23
CA ARG A 69 -4.23 -5.50 29.44
C ARG A 69 -3.68 -6.37 28.31
N ILE A 70 -3.42 -5.78 27.14
CA ILE A 70 -2.86 -6.48 25.99
C ILE A 70 -1.46 -7.00 26.32
N HIS A 71 -1.09 -8.15 25.79
CA HIS A 71 0.27 -8.66 25.94
C HIS A 71 1.12 -8.29 24.72
N TYR A 72 2.36 -7.82 24.89
CA TYR A 72 3.22 -7.34 23.78
C TYR A 72 3.50 -8.39 22.70
N ARG A 73 3.42 -9.68 23.02
CA ARG A 73 3.56 -10.78 22.04
C ARG A 73 2.25 -11.22 21.38
N ALA A 74 1.10 -10.70 21.79
CA ALA A 74 -0.18 -11.12 21.23
C ALA A 74 -0.31 -10.71 19.76
N MET A 75 -0.89 -11.60 18.94
CA MET A 75 -1.04 -11.40 17.50
C MET A 75 -2.45 -11.75 17.02
N GLN A 76 -3.08 -12.77 17.61
CA GLN A 76 -4.45 -13.17 17.28
C GLN A 76 -5.27 -13.46 18.53
N ALA A 77 -6.57 -13.17 18.45
CA ALA A 77 -7.53 -13.36 19.55
C ALA A 77 -7.71 -14.83 19.98
N GLN A 78 -7.23 -15.78 19.18
CA GLN A 78 -7.26 -17.21 19.49
C GLN A 78 -6.10 -17.68 20.36
N TRP A 79 -5.15 -16.81 20.70
CA TRP A 79 -4.09 -17.16 21.64
C TRP A 79 -4.68 -17.38 23.04
N ASP A 80 -4.38 -18.52 23.66
CA ASP A 80 -4.89 -18.89 24.98
C ASP A 80 -4.06 -18.20 26.08
N HIS A 81 -4.17 -16.88 26.16
CA HIS A 81 -3.44 -16.05 27.12
C HIS A 81 -4.25 -14.79 27.50
N PRO A 82 -4.23 -14.35 28.77
CA PRO A 82 -4.75 -13.04 29.14
C PRO A 82 -4.05 -11.93 28.35
N GLY A 83 -4.80 -11.07 27.65
CA GLY A 83 -4.20 -10.05 26.79
C GLY A 83 -4.01 -10.45 25.32
N ALA A 84 -4.54 -11.61 24.91
CA ALA A 84 -4.70 -11.94 23.49
C ALA A 84 -5.67 -10.96 22.79
N TYR A 85 -5.37 -10.57 21.55
CA TYR A 85 -6.21 -9.67 20.75
C TYR A 85 -5.96 -9.85 19.24
N ASN A 86 -6.76 -9.19 18.41
CA ASN A 86 -6.59 -9.20 16.96
C ASN A 86 -5.63 -8.08 16.49
N ALA A 87 -4.33 -8.36 16.43
CA ALA A 87 -3.33 -7.40 15.95
C ALA A 87 -3.48 -7.06 14.46
N ARG A 88 -4.05 -7.98 13.66
CA ARG A 88 -4.18 -7.77 12.22
C ARG A 88 -5.09 -6.59 11.88
N SER A 89 -6.24 -6.47 12.55
CA SER A 89 -7.15 -5.34 12.32
C SER A 89 -6.48 -4.02 12.70
N LEU A 90 -5.86 -3.94 13.88
CA LEU A 90 -5.14 -2.73 14.28
C LEU A 90 -3.99 -2.38 13.31
N GLY A 91 -3.23 -3.38 12.88
CA GLY A 91 -2.12 -3.19 11.94
C GLY A 91 -2.57 -2.69 10.57
N HIS A 92 -3.66 -3.24 10.02
CA HIS A 92 -4.19 -2.86 8.71
C HIS A 92 -5.02 -1.57 8.76
N ASP A 93 -6.03 -1.51 9.62
CA ASP A 93 -7.02 -0.42 9.63
C ASP A 93 -6.48 0.88 10.24
N VAL A 94 -5.41 0.80 11.05
CA VAL A 94 -4.85 1.95 11.76
C VAL A 94 -3.42 2.23 11.35
N LEU A 95 -2.48 1.29 11.58
CA LEU A 95 -1.06 1.57 11.37
C LEU A 95 -0.71 1.74 9.89
N VAL A 96 -1.21 0.86 9.01
CA VAL A 96 -0.97 0.97 7.55
C VAL A 96 -1.58 2.25 7.00
N GLU A 97 -2.83 2.59 7.35
CA GLU A 97 -3.46 3.84 6.91
C GLU A 97 -2.73 5.08 7.42
N TRP A 98 -2.31 5.09 8.69
CA TRP A 98 -1.52 6.17 9.23
C TRP A 98 -0.19 6.32 8.48
N GLU A 99 0.52 5.24 8.19
CA GLU A 99 1.85 5.31 7.59
C GLU A 99 1.84 5.86 6.15
N LYS A 100 0.72 5.70 5.41
CA LYS A 100 0.53 6.28 4.07
C LYS A 100 0.70 7.80 4.08
N ASP A 101 0.20 8.45 5.12
CA ASP A 101 0.27 9.92 5.28
C ASP A 101 1.60 10.38 5.90
N HIS A 102 2.45 9.46 6.36
CA HIS A 102 3.66 9.75 7.12
C HIS A 102 4.94 9.20 6.45
N GLY A 103 4.89 9.08 5.12
CA GLY A 103 6.08 8.84 4.30
C GLY A 103 6.54 7.38 4.25
N GLU A 104 5.69 6.42 4.61
CA GLU A 104 5.94 4.97 4.43
C GLU A 104 7.24 4.46 5.08
N ARG A 105 7.62 5.08 6.21
CA ARG A 105 8.92 4.89 6.87
C ARG A 105 9.16 3.48 7.43
N LEU A 106 8.10 2.71 7.71
CA LEU A 106 8.21 1.30 8.12
C LEU A 106 8.43 0.36 6.92
N GLY A 107 8.30 0.85 5.69
CA GLY A 107 8.66 0.12 4.49
C GLY A 107 7.52 -0.22 3.54
N GLY A 108 6.38 0.49 3.62
CA GLY A 108 5.41 0.46 2.54
C GLY A 108 4.50 -0.78 2.46
N SER A 109 4.40 -1.62 3.50
CA SER A 109 3.63 -2.88 3.40
C SER A 109 2.12 -2.66 3.47
N ASN A 110 1.38 -3.04 2.43
CA ASN A 110 -0.09 -3.03 2.43
C ASN A 110 -0.72 -4.09 3.37
N GLU A 111 -0.07 -5.26 3.53
CA GLU A 111 -0.59 -6.39 4.30
C GLU A 111 0.49 -7.02 5.21
N PRO A 112 0.94 -6.30 6.26
CA PRO A 112 2.10 -6.74 7.05
C PRO A 112 1.86 -8.05 7.81
N PHE A 113 0.61 -8.33 8.18
CA PHE A 113 0.21 -9.53 8.94
C PHE A 113 -0.10 -10.76 8.07
N LEU A 114 -0.03 -10.65 6.74
CA LEU A 114 -0.09 -11.81 5.85
C LEU A 114 1.22 -12.57 5.76
N ASN A 115 2.31 -12.13 6.36
CA ASN A 115 3.57 -12.87 6.33
C ASN A 115 3.65 -13.93 7.44
N LYS A 116 4.34 -15.05 7.18
CA LYS A 116 4.36 -16.23 8.07
C LYS A 116 4.56 -15.92 9.56
N PRO A 117 5.56 -15.13 10.02
CA PRO A 117 5.74 -14.94 11.46
C PRO A 117 4.57 -14.20 12.12
N ALA A 118 3.78 -13.44 11.34
CA ALA A 118 2.65 -12.66 11.83
C ALA A 118 1.31 -13.44 11.84
N ARG A 119 1.26 -14.64 11.24
CA ARG A 119 0.04 -15.47 11.14
C ARG A 119 -0.16 -16.40 12.33
N TYR A 120 0.72 -16.38 13.32
CA TYR A 120 0.63 -17.21 14.51
C TYR A 120 -0.12 -16.48 15.62
N PRO A 121 -0.71 -17.21 16.60
CA PRO A 121 -1.48 -16.58 17.68
C PRO A 121 -0.69 -15.58 18.53
N ASN A 122 0.60 -15.84 18.71
CA ASN A 122 1.55 -14.95 19.36
C ASN A 122 2.89 -14.95 18.61
N PHE A 123 3.70 -13.93 18.87
CA PHE A 123 5.10 -13.93 18.48
C PHE A 123 5.88 -14.81 19.45
N SER A 124 6.50 -15.88 18.95
CA SER A 124 7.22 -16.87 19.76
C SER A 124 8.47 -17.35 19.06
N MET A 125 9.47 -17.81 19.82
CA MET A 125 10.72 -18.35 19.27
C MET A 125 10.52 -19.61 18.42
N GLU A 126 9.40 -20.32 18.57
CA GLU A 126 9.03 -21.46 17.73
C GLU A 126 8.44 -21.05 16.37
N ASN A 127 8.12 -19.77 16.17
CA ASN A 127 7.58 -19.30 14.90
C ASN A 127 8.64 -19.41 13.81
N PRO A 128 8.26 -19.78 12.56
CA PRO A 128 9.20 -19.81 11.45
C PRO A 128 9.80 -18.43 11.18
N HIS A 129 11.12 -18.39 11.07
CA HIS A 129 11.89 -17.20 10.81
C HIS A 129 12.90 -17.43 9.68
N ARG A 130 13.22 -16.37 8.94
CA ARG A 130 14.31 -16.37 7.95
C ARG A 130 15.66 -15.99 8.55
N SER A 131 15.63 -15.25 9.65
CA SER A 131 16.82 -14.79 10.39
C SER A 131 16.56 -15.00 11.87
N GLU A 132 17.30 -15.92 12.48
CA GLU A 132 17.23 -16.21 13.91
C GLU A 132 17.58 -14.97 14.73
N LYS A 133 18.70 -14.31 14.39
CA LYS A 133 19.14 -13.06 15.06
C LYS A 133 18.04 -11.99 15.09
N ALA A 134 17.39 -11.72 13.97
CA ALA A 134 16.34 -10.69 13.91
C ALA A 134 15.10 -11.12 14.70
N HIS A 135 14.78 -12.42 14.69
CA HIS A 135 13.64 -13.00 15.40
C HIS A 135 13.84 -12.95 16.92
N SER A 136 15.00 -13.43 17.42
CA SER A 136 15.36 -13.36 18.84
C SER A 136 15.36 -11.94 19.36
N ARG A 137 15.91 -10.99 18.59
CA ARG A 137 15.92 -9.58 18.98
C ARG A 137 14.51 -9.01 19.20
N LEU A 138 13.57 -9.28 18.29
CA LEU A 138 12.19 -8.82 18.48
C LEU A 138 11.54 -9.55 19.67
N TYR A 139 11.75 -10.86 19.80
CA TYR A 139 11.20 -11.63 20.92
C TYR A 139 11.67 -11.09 22.28
N GLU A 140 12.98 -10.92 22.45
CA GLU A 140 13.61 -10.39 23.67
C GLU A 140 13.12 -8.98 23.99
N LEU A 141 12.99 -8.12 22.98
CA LEU A 141 12.43 -6.78 23.15
C LEU A 141 10.98 -6.85 23.66
N LEU A 142 10.11 -7.64 23.02
CA LEU A 142 8.70 -7.74 23.44
C LEU A 142 8.54 -8.29 24.86
N GLU A 143 9.37 -9.26 25.26
CA GLU A 143 9.37 -9.78 26.64
C GLU A 143 9.83 -8.72 27.65
N GLN A 144 10.89 -7.97 27.35
CA GLN A 144 11.33 -6.89 28.24
C GLN A 144 10.31 -5.76 28.35
N LEU A 145 9.69 -5.35 27.24
CA LEU A 145 8.62 -4.36 27.27
C LEU A 145 7.48 -4.84 28.15
N GLN A 146 7.13 -6.13 28.08
CA GLN A 146 6.09 -6.71 28.94
C GLN A 146 6.47 -6.67 30.42
N GLU A 147 7.69 -7.10 30.78
CA GLU A 147 8.16 -7.11 32.16
C GLU A 147 8.22 -5.69 32.76
N LYS A 148 8.77 -4.73 32.01
CA LYS A 148 8.97 -3.35 32.47
C LYS A 148 7.67 -2.56 32.59
N THR A 149 6.68 -2.84 31.74
CA THR A 149 5.35 -2.23 31.87
C THR A 149 4.55 -2.85 33.02
N GLU A 150 4.65 -4.17 33.26
CA GLU A 150 3.98 -4.82 34.39
C GLU A 150 4.57 -4.41 35.74
N SER A 151 5.87 -4.13 35.80
CA SER A 151 6.53 -3.61 37.00
C SER A 151 6.27 -2.12 37.25
N GLY A 152 5.69 -1.41 36.27
CA GLY A 152 5.50 0.05 36.30
C GLY A 152 6.79 0.85 36.14
N GLU A 153 7.86 0.23 35.62
CA GLU A 153 9.14 0.91 35.34
C GLU A 153 9.02 1.86 34.14
N ILE A 154 8.22 1.49 33.14
CA ILE A 154 8.01 2.27 31.92
C ILE A 154 6.52 2.28 31.57
N GLU A 155 6.00 3.46 31.23
CA GLU A 155 4.63 3.60 30.76
C GLU A 155 4.50 3.18 29.28
N PRO A 156 3.47 2.40 28.88
CA PRO A 156 3.26 2.01 27.48
C PRO A 156 3.24 3.16 26.48
N VAL A 157 2.70 4.32 26.87
CA VAL A 157 2.64 5.52 26.02
C VAL A 157 4.03 6.12 25.78
N ASP A 158 4.96 6.03 26.74
CA ASP A 158 6.34 6.51 26.54
C ASP A 158 7.13 5.59 25.59
N ILE A 159 6.84 4.28 25.62
CA ILE A 159 7.35 3.33 24.64
C ILE A 159 6.82 3.65 23.24
N LEU A 160 5.53 4.00 23.11
CA LEU A 160 4.95 4.46 21.85
C LEU A 160 5.66 5.73 21.35
N ARG A 161 5.83 6.75 22.20
CA ARG A 161 6.55 7.98 21.82
C ARG A 161 7.99 7.70 21.38
N GLN A 162 8.73 6.87 22.11
CA GLN A 162 10.08 6.48 21.73
C GLN A 162 10.07 5.78 20.36
N THR A 163 9.14 4.86 20.13
CA THR A 163 9.02 4.15 18.85
C THR A 163 8.71 5.11 17.71
N LEU A 164 7.83 6.08 17.91
CA LEU A 164 7.51 7.11 16.93
C LEU A 164 8.70 8.04 16.66
N SER A 165 9.46 8.42 17.67
CA SER A 165 10.71 9.17 17.50
C SER A 165 11.72 8.40 16.64
N GLU A 166 11.86 7.10 16.86
CA GLU A 166 12.75 6.27 16.04
C GLU A 166 12.22 6.08 14.61
N ILE A 167 10.90 6.11 14.40
CA ILE A 167 10.28 6.06 13.06
C ILE A 167 10.51 7.37 12.30
N GLU A 168 10.45 8.51 12.98
CA GLU A 168 10.69 9.83 12.39
C GLU A 168 12.09 9.94 11.76
N GLU A 169 13.08 9.31 12.38
CA GLU A 169 14.47 9.26 11.91
C GLU A 169 14.68 8.30 10.71
N LEU A 170 13.74 7.40 10.40
CA LEU A 170 13.85 6.50 9.24
C LEU A 170 13.58 7.27 7.95
N GLU A 171 14.31 7.00 6.88
CA GLU A 171 14.08 7.64 5.58
C GLU A 171 12.64 7.42 5.08
N SER A 172 12.03 8.49 4.57
CA SER A 172 10.76 8.38 3.86
C SER A 172 10.92 7.64 2.55
N GLN A 173 9.96 6.77 2.24
CA GLN A 173 9.89 6.03 0.98
C GLN A 173 8.97 6.69 -0.04
N THR A 174 8.28 7.78 0.30
CA THR A 174 7.55 8.57 -0.70
C THR A 174 8.54 9.39 -1.51
N VAL A 175 8.34 9.42 -2.82
CA VAL A 175 9.19 10.19 -3.73
C VAL A 175 8.44 11.43 -4.19
N ASP A 176 9.07 12.60 -4.06
CA ASP A 176 8.57 13.82 -4.69
C ASP A 176 8.88 13.78 -6.19
N PHE A 177 7.83 13.88 -7.00
CA PHE A 177 7.92 13.91 -8.45
C PHE A 177 7.70 15.32 -8.95
N VAL A 178 8.71 15.89 -9.62
CA VAL A 178 8.65 17.23 -10.21
C VAL A 178 8.58 17.09 -11.71
N SER A 179 7.48 17.53 -12.32
CA SER A 179 7.34 17.53 -13.78
C SER A 179 8.31 18.52 -14.43
N PRO A 180 8.90 18.18 -15.60
CA PRO A 180 9.73 19.13 -16.34
C PRO A 180 8.91 20.30 -16.90
N SER A 181 9.61 21.36 -17.31
CA SER A 181 8.98 22.59 -17.80
C SER A 181 8.23 22.43 -19.11
N ASP A 182 8.51 21.40 -19.90
CA ASP A 182 7.80 21.04 -21.13
C ASP A 182 7.75 19.51 -21.24
N VAL A 183 6.66 18.96 -21.78
CA VAL A 183 6.48 17.51 -21.95
C VAL A 183 6.05 17.22 -23.39
N PRO A 184 6.98 17.17 -24.36
CA PRO A 184 6.65 16.82 -25.74
C PRO A 184 6.08 15.41 -25.84
N TYR A 185 4.98 15.25 -26.58
CA TYR A 185 4.26 13.97 -26.69
C TYR A 185 5.16 12.80 -27.10
N GLN A 186 6.02 13.00 -28.11
CA GLN A 186 6.84 11.90 -28.63
C GLN A 186 7.91 11.45 -27.63
N SER A 187 8.54 12.40 -26.93
CA SER A 187 9.50 12.10 -25.86
C SER A 187 8.80 11.34 -24.73
N LEU A 188 7.66 11.86 -24.26
CA LEU A 188 6.85 11.21 -23.21
C LEU A 188 6.47 9.78 -23.59
N ARG A 189 5.89 9.58 -24.78
CA ARG A 189 5.47 8.27 -25.26
C ARG A 189 6.63 7.28 -25.27
N ASN A 190 7.76 7.66 -25.87
CA ASN A 190 8.93 6.79 -25.98
C ASN A 190 9.44 6.37 -24.59
N GLN A 191 9.43 7.30 -23.64
CA GLN A 191 9.89 7.04 -22.29
C GLN A 191 8.92 6.15 -21.51
N VAL A 192 7.61 6.44 -21.57
CA VAL A 192 6.59 5.60 -20.92
C VAL A 192 6.61 4.17 -21.47
N GLU A 193 6.75 4.00 -22.78
CA GLU A 193 6.87 2.68 -23.40
C GLU A 193 8.09 1.91 -22.86
N LYS A 194 9.24 2.57 -22.64
CA LYS A 194 10.40 1.92 -22.00
C LYS A 194 10.10 1.54 -20.56
N TYR A 195 9.40 2.40 -19.82
CA TYR A 195 9.07 2.18 -18.41
C TYR A 195 8.20 0.93 -18.21
N ILE A 196 7.14 0.78 -19.00
CA ILE A 196 6.19 -0.36 -18.89
C ILE A 196 6.69 -1.65 -19.54
N ARG A 197 7.74 -1.62 -20.37
CA ARG A 197 8.35 -2.83 -20.94
C ARG A 197 9.01 -3.73 -19.90
N LYS A 198 9.51 -3.15 -18.80
CA LYS A 198 9.99 -3.92 -17.66
C LYS A 198 8.80 -4.19 -16.76
N SER A 199 8.54 -5.45 -16.42
CA SER A 199 7.47 -5.77 -15.46
C SER A 199 7.82 -5.15 -14.11
N GLY A 200 6.87 -4.40 -13.55
CA GLY A 200 6.96 -3.83 -12.21
C GLY A 200 5.92 -4.42 -11.27
N GLY A 201 5.62 -5.72 -11.39
CA GLY A 201 4.65 -6.39 -10.52
C GLY A 201 3.19 -5.92 -10.71
N GLY A 202 2.86 -5.33 -11.86
CA GLY A 202 1.57 -4.69 -12.12
C GLY A 202 1.55 -3.17 -11.87
N GLU A 203 2.36 -2.69 -10.92
CA GLU A 203 2.28 -1.32 -10.38
C GLU A 203 2.48 -0.25 -11.45
N ARG A 204 3.43 -0.48 -12.38
CA ARG A 204 3.75 0.46 -13.45
C ARG A 204 2.59 0.68 -14.41
N LEU A 205 1.98 -0.40 -14.90
CA LEU A 205 0.91 -0.25 -15.88
C LEU A 205 -0.36 0.31 -15.24
N ALA A 206 -0.63 -0.05 -13.98
CA ALA A 206 -1.73 0.52 -13.20
C ALA A 206 -1.55 2.03 -12.98
N SER A 207 -0.36 2.49 -12.55
CA SER A 207 -0.09 3.93 -12.37
C SER A 207 -0.17 4.71 -13.67
N ILE A 208 0.31 4.15 -14.78
CA ILE A 208 0.18 4.76 -16.11
C ILE A 208 -1.29 4.86 -16.52
N THR A 209 -2.07 3.79 -16.33
CA THR A 209 -3.51 3.77 -16.65
C THR A 209 -4.24 4.85 -15.85
N ALA A 210 -4.03 4.90 -14.54
CA ALA A 210 -4.61 5.90 -13.65
C ALA A 210 -4.17 7.32 -14.02
N GLY A 211 -2.89 7.53 -14.32
CA GLY A 211 -2.34 8.81 -14.77
C GLY A 211 -2.97 9.28 -16.07
N VAL A 212 -3.14 8.40 -17.08
CA VAL A 212 -3.80 8.76 -18.34
C VAL A 212 -5.24 9.17 -18.09
N MET A 213 -5.98 8.41 -17.27
CA MET A 213 -7.36 8.75 -16.92
C MET A 213 -7.43 10.09 -16.17
N LYS A 214 -6.53 10.31 -15.20
CA LYS A 214 -6.47 11.58 -14.46
C LYS A 214 -6.23 12.75 -15.39
N ALA A 215 -5.27 12.63 -16.31
CA ALA A 215 -5.01 13.67 -17.28
C ALA A 215 -6.20 13.90 -18.22
N TYR A 216 -6.82 12.83 -18.73
CA TYR A 216 -7.97 12.92 -19.63
C TYR A 216 -9.18 13.61 -18.97
N TYR A 217 -9.61 13.15 -17.81
CA TYR A 217 -10.78 13.69 -17.10
C TYR A 217 -10.52 15.06 -16.46
N SER A 218 -9.27 15.39 -16.11
CA SER A 218 -8.95 16.76 -15.66
C SER A 218 -9.09 17.81 -16.77
N HIS A 219 -9.15 17.40 -18.04
CA HIS A 219 -9.41 18.30 -19.17
C HIS A 219 -10.90 18.49 -19.48
N THR A 220 -11.79 17.72 -18.86
CA THR A 220 -13.23 17.84 -19.09
C THR A 220 -13.83 18.84 -18.12
N ASP A 221 -14.12 20.05 -18.59
CA ASP A 221 -14.70 21.12 -17.77
C ASP A 221 -16.07 20.75 -17.17
N GLY A 222 -16.30 21.17 -15.92
CA GLY A 222 -17.64 21.26 -15.33
C GLY A 222 -18.15 20.05 -14.56
N GLU A 223 -17.31 19.03 -14.34
CA GLU A 223 -17.70 17.80 -13.64
C GLU A 223 -16.67 17.39 -12.58
N ASP A 224 -17.16 16.88 -11.46
CA ASP A 224 -16.35 16.42 -10.32
C ASP A 224 -15.89 14.98 -10.54
N TRP A 225 -14.78 14.84 -11.27
CA TRP A 225 -14.15 13.56 -11.60
C TRP A 225 -13.03 13.22 -10.62
N THR A 226 -13.10 12.02 -10.05
CA THR A 226 -12.05 11.46 -9.19
C THR A 226 -11.54 10.15 -9.78
N ILE A 227 -10.22 10.00 -9.82
CA ILE A 227 -9.56 8.79 -10.29
C ILE A 227 -8.83 8.14 -9.12
N GLU A 228 -9.17 6.90 -8.83
CA GLU A 228 -8.54 6.10 -7.78
C GLU A 228 -7.83 4.90 -8.40
N ALA A 229 -6.73 4.49 -7.77
CA ALA A 229 -5.97 3.32 -8.17
C ALA A 229 -5.58 2.56 -6.92
N GLU A 230 -5.74 1.24 -6.98
CA GLU A 230 -5.33 0.32 -5.93
C GLU A 230 -4.02 -0.38 -6.29
N HIS A 231 -3.33 -0.87 -5.28
CA HIS A 231 -2.13 -1.66 -5.51
C HIS A 231 -2.52 -3.02 -6.16
N PRO A 232 -1.91 -3.43 -7.29
CA PRO A 232 -2.37 -4.59 -8.09
C PRO A 232 -2.32 -5.97 -7.42
N ASN A 233 -1.73 -6.05 -6.22
CA ASN A 233 -1.61 -7.29 -5.44
C ASN A 233 -2.39 -7.23 -4.11
N VAL A 234 -3.32 -6.30 -3.95
CA VAL A 234 -4.27 -6.33 -2.84
C VAL A 234 -5.21 -7.51 -3.08
N PRO A 235 -5.39 -8.44 -2.12
CA PRO A 235 -6.32 -9.54 -2.30
C PRO A 235 -7.77 -9.04 -2.32
N ASP A 236 -8.62 -9.63 -3.15
CA ASP A 236 -10.03 -9.20 -3.32
C ASP A 236 -10.85 -9.17 -2.02
N GLU A 237 -10.54 -10.04 -1.04
CA GLU A 237 -11.21 -10.02 0.28
C GLU A 237 -11.00 -8.70 1.05
N PHE A 238 -9.93 -7.97 0.71
CA PHE A 238 -9.54 -6.71 1.35
C PHE A 238 -9.75 -5.50 0.43
N SER A 239 -10.13 -5.72 -0.83
CA SER A 239 -10.42 -4.66 -1.80
C SER A 239 -11.94 -4.51 -1.96
N ASN A 240 -12.45 -3.30 -1.75
CA ASN A 240 -13.81 -2.94 -2.16
C ASN A 240 -13.84 -2.30 -3.55
N ALA A 241 -12.71 -2.29 -4.28
CA ALA A 241 -12.63 -1.66 -5.57
C ALA A 241 -13.20 -2.54 -6.68
N ALA A 242 -13.98 -1.90 -7.56
CA ALA A 242 -14.56 -2.54 -8.72
C ALA A 242 -13.51 -2.91 -9.77
N GLY A 243 -12.30 -2.34 -9.74
CA GLY A 243 -11.15 -2.67 -10.60
C GLY A 243 -9.86 -2.03 -10.08
N ASP A 244 -8.72 -2.30 -10.74
CA ASP A 244 -7.42 -1.72 -10.36
C ASP A 244 -7.41 -0.18 -10.43
N VAL A 245 -8.18 0.39 -11.37
CA VAL A 245 -8.41 1.83 -11.50
C VAL A 245 -9.91 2.11 -11.57
N GLU A 246 -10.39 3.00 -10.70
CA GLU A 246 -11.78 3.45 -10.67
C GLU A 246 -11.90 4.88 -11.15
N ILE A 247 -12.91 5.12 -11.99
CA ILE A 247 -13.31 6.46 -12.42
C ILE A 247 -14.63 6.78 -11.71
N LYS A 248 -14.57 7.79 -10.84
CA LYS A 248 -15.71 8.24 -10.04
C LYS A 248 -16.19 9.60 -10.52
N ARG A 249 -17.51 9.80 -10.45
CA ARG A 249 -18.15 11.09 -10.72
C ARG A 249 -19.11 11.42 -9.59
N GLY A 250 -18.86 12.53 -8.88
CA GLY A 250 -19.66 12.90 -7.72
C GLY A 250 -19.66 11.86 -6.59
N GLY A 251 -18.60 11.05 -6.50
CA GLY A 251 -18.42 9.98 -5.51
C GLY A 251 -18.79 8.58 -6.00
N ASP A 252 -19.63 8.46 -7.03
CA ASP A 252 -20.09 7.16 -7.55
C ASP A 252 -19.12 6.60 -8.60
N VAL A 253 -18.83 5.30 -8.54
CA VAL A 253 -18.04 4.60 -9.57
C VAL A 253 -18.87 4.52 -10.84
N VAL A 254 -18.40 5.16 -11.91
CA VAL A 254 -19.08 5.11 -13.22
C VAL A 254 -18.39 4.17 -14.20
N ARG A 255 -17.09 3.94 -14.03
CA ARG A 255 -16.31 2.98 -14.80
C ARG A 255 -15.20 2.42 -13.93
N ALA A 256 -14.84 1.18 -14.19
CA ALA A 256 -13.68 0.53 -13.60
C ALA A 256 -12.82 -0.11 -14.70
N ILE A 257 -11.53 -0.18 -14.42
CA ILE A 257 -10.51 -0.69 -15.33
C ILE A 257 -9.70 -1.75 -14.60
N GLU A 258 -9.68 -2.95 -15.15
CA GLU A 258 -8.77 -4.01 -14.74
C GLU A 258 -7.47 -3.92 -15.56
N VAL A 259 -6.31 -4.05 -14.91
CA VAL A 259 -5.01 -3.83 -15.54
C VAL A 259 -4.14 -5.09 -15.47
N LYS A 260 -3.99 -5.76 -16.61
CA LYS A 260 -3.14 -6.96 -16.70
C LYS A 260 -1.78 -6.65 -17.31
N ASP A 261 -0.76 -6.49 -16.45
CA ASP A 261 0.64 -6.30 -16.89
C ASP A 261 1.18 -7.54 -17.64
N LYS A 262 0.84 -8.75 -17.17
CA LYS A 262 1.28 -10.02 -17.76
C LYS A 262 0.42 -10.42 -18.97
N HIS A 263 0.83 -11.50 -19.65
CA HIS A 263 0.03 -12.09 -20.71
C HIS A 263 -1.36 -12.46 -20.17
N SER A 264 -2.40 -12.02 -20.87
CA SER A 264 -3.79 -12.34 -20.53
C SER A 264 -4.20 -13.72 -21.04
N GLU A 265 -5.10 -14.33 -20.29
CA GLU A 265 -5.76 -15.62 -20.58
C GLU A 265 -7.29 -15.46 -20.53
N ARG A 266 -8.02 -16.44 -21.06
CA ARG A 266 -9.49 -16.47 -21.00
C ARG A 266 -10.00 -16.35 -19.56
N SER A 267 -9.32 -17.00 -18.61
CA SER A 267 -9.73 -16.96 -17.19
C SER A 267 -9.67 -15.55 -16.60
N ASP A 268 -8.75 -14.71 -17.05
CA ASP A 268 -8.66 -13.31 -16.59
C ASP A 268 -9.88 -12.51 -17.06
N ILE A 269 -10.34 -12.75 -18.29
CA ILE A 269 -11.54 -12.13 -18.84
C ILE A 269 -12.80 -12.58 -18.11
N GLN A 270 -12.90 -13.88 -17.80
CA GLN A 270 -14.02 -14.40 -17.01
C GLN A 270 -14.07 -13.78 -15.61
N HIS A 271 -12.90 -13.58 -14.99
CA HIS A 271 -12.80 -12.91 -13.71
C HIS A 271 -13.24 -11.43 -13.81
N ALA A 272 -12.74 -10.69 -14.80
CA ALA A 272 -13.13 -9.30 -15.04
C ALA A 272 -14.65 -9.15 -15.26
N ILE A 273 -15.28 -10.02 -16.07
CA ILE A 273 -16.73 -10.03 -16.27
C ILE A 273 -17.48 -10.30 -14.96
N THR A 274 -16.97 -11.24 -14.15
CA THR A 274 -17.58 -11.57 -12.85
C THR A 274 -17.52 -10.37 -11.91
N LYS A 275 -16.34 -9.77 -11.75
CA LYS A 275 -16.10 -8.60 -10.90
C LYS A 275 -16.95 -7.40 -11.31
N ALA A 276 -17.04 -7.13 -12.61
CA ALA A 276 -17.90 -6.07 -13.15
C ALA A 276 -19.38 -6.28 -12.81
N ARG A 277 -19.88 -7.53 -12.91
CA ARG A 277 -21.28 -7.87 -12.56
C ARG A 277 -21.54 -7.77 -11.07
N GLU A 278 -20.60 -8.18 -10.24
CA GLU A 278 -20.69 -8.06 -8.77
C GLU A 278 -20.76 -6.59 -8.33
N ASN A 279 -20.14 -5.69 -9.10
CA ASN A 279 -20.19 -4.25 -8.91
C ASN A 279 -21.29 -3.55 -9.74
N GLU A 280 -22.22 -4.30 -10.34
CA GLU A 280 -23.35 -3.78 -11.13
C GLU A 280 -22.96 -2.84 -12.29
N LEU A 281 -21.76 -3.01 -12.84
CA LEU A 281 -21.25 -2.20 -13.95
C LEU A 281 -21.74 -2.73 -15.31
N GLY A 282 -22.36 -1.85 -16.11
CA GLY A 282 -22.82 -2.18 -17.46
C GLY A 282 -21.70 -2.16 -18.52
N GLU A 283 -20.64 -1.40 -18.27
CA GLU A 283 -19.44 -1.28 -19.10
C GLU A 283 -18.20 -1.48 -18.21
N TYR A 284 -17.22 -2.23 -18.68
CA TYR A 284 -15.99 -2.51 -17.95
C TYR A 284 -14.78 -2.52 -18.89
N LEU A 285 -13.67 -1.91 -18.46
CA LEU A 285 -12.49 -1.77 -19.30
C LEU A 285 -11.43 -2.77 -18.84
N TYR A 286 -10.70 -3.36 -19.78
CA TYR A 286 -9.64 -4.31 -19.48
C TYR A 286 -8.39 -3.98 -20.28
N VAL A 287 -7.30 -3.65 -19.58
CA VAL A 287 -6.01 -3.33 -20.20
C VAL A 287 -5.22 -4.60 -20.44
N VAL A 288 -5.02 -4.94 -21.70
CA VAL A 288 -4.19 -6.06 -22.15
C VAL A 288 -2.73 -5.58 -22.28
N GLY A 289 -1.95 -5.65 -21.19
CA GLY A 289 -0.59 -5.14 -21.12
C GLY A 289 0.40 -5.88 -22.02
N SER A 290 0.78 -7.10 -21.65
CA SER A 290 1.76 -7.92 -22.42
C SER A 290 1.12 -8.77 -23.53
N GLY A 291 -0.07 -8.40 -24.00
CA GLY A 291 -0.79 -9.20 -24.99
C GLY A 291 -1.39 -10.49 -24.41
N TRP A 292 -1.59 -11.49 -25.27
CA TRP A 292 -2.26 -12.75 -24.94
C TRP A 292 -1.25 -13.88 -24.82
N ARG A 293 -1.48 -14.82 -23.91
CA ARG A 293 -0.59 -15.98 -23.72
C ARG A 293 -0.38 -16.77 -25.00
N ASN A 294 -1.42 -16.92 -25.80
CA ASN A 294 -1.37 -17.48 -27.15
C ASN A 294 -2.65 -17.10 -27.93
N LYS A 295 -2.69 -17.46 -29.21
CA LYS A 295 -3.83 -17.19 -30.10
C LYS A 295 -5.12 -17.87 -29.63
N THR A 296 -5.06 -19.09 -29.11
CA THR A 296 -6.25 -19.82 -28.63
C THR A 296 -6.88 -19.14 -27.42
N GLU A 297 -6.06 -18.66 -26.48
CA GLU A 297 -6.55 -17.89 -25.33
C GLU A 297 -7.23 -16.60 -25.77
N LYS A 298 -6.66 -15.90 -26.76
CA LYS A 298 -7.28 -14.70 -27.35
C LYS A 298 -8.65 -15.01 -27.98
N GLU A 299 -8.73 -16.04 -28.83
CA GLU A 299 -9.97 -16.41 -29.52
C GLU A 299 -11.07 -16.78 -28.52
N ARG A 300 -10.73 -17.56 -27.49
CA ARG A 300 -11.67 -17.93 -26.42
C ARG A 300 -12.10 -16.74 -25.58
N ALA A 301 -11.18 -15.86 -25.24
CA ALA A 301 -11.50 -14.63 -24.53
C ALA A 301 -12.46 -13.74 -25.33
N GLN A 302 -12.28 -13.63 -26.63
CA GLN A 302 -13.20 -12.88 -27.50
C GLN A 302 -14.60 -13.51 -27.52
N GLU A 303 -14.70 -14.85 -27.57
CA GLU A 303 -15.97 -15.55 -27.45
C GLU A 303 -16.65 -15.30 -26.09
N GLU A 304 -15.90 -15.24 -24.98
CA GLU A 304 -16.46 -14.87 -23.67
C GLU A 304 -17.00 -13.44 -23.67
N ILE A 305 -16.28 -12.50 -24.28
CA ILE A 305 -16.67 -11.08 -24.37
C ILE A 305 -17.95 -10.92 -25.19
N GLU A 306 -18.03 -11.57 -26.36
CA GLU A 306 -19.20 -11.50 -27.23
C GLU A 306 -20.48 -12.03 -26.57
N ASN A 307 -20.33 -13.02 -25.68
CA ASN A 307 -21.44 -13.62 -24.95
C ASN A 307 -21.65 -13.01 -23.55
N ALA A 308 -20.85 -12.01 -23.16
CA ALA A 308 -20.93 -11.40 -21.85
C ALA A 308 -22.25 -10.62 -21.68
N PRO A 309 -22.84 -10.60 -20.48
CA PRO A 309 -24.03 -9.81 -20.19
C PRO A 309 -23.73 -8.32 -19.97
N ILE A 310 -22.48 -7.90 -20.17
CA ILE A 310 -21.96 -6.53 -20.01
C ILE A 310 -21.11 -6.17 -21.23
N GLU A 311 -20.84 -4.89 -21.44
CA GLU A 311 -19.85 -4.46 -22.43
C GLU A 311 -18.44 -4.51 -21.83
N LEU A 312 -17.62 -5.48 -22.24
CA LEU A 312 -16.20 -5.53 -21.88
C LEU A 312 -15.34 -4.97 -23.02
N ILE A 313 -14.66 -3.86 -22.75
CA ILE A 313 -13.82 -3.16 -23.74
C ILE A 313 -12.35 -3.48 -23.48
N LEU A 314 -11.71 -4.11 -24.46
CA LEU A 314 -10.26 -4.34 -24.43
C LEU A 314 -9.52 -3.08 -24.84
N ILE A 315 -8.51 -2.71 -24.05
CA ILE A 315 -7.63 -1.57 -24.30
C ILE A 315 -6.18 -2.04 -24.28
N TYR A 316 -5.37 -1.55 -25.22
CA TYR A 316 -3.94 -1.81 -25.26
C TYR A 316 -3.14 -0.58 -24.80
N PRO A 317 -1.93 -0.74 -24.24
CA PRO A 317 -1.13 0.38 -23.77
C PRO A 317 -0.93 1.50 -24.80
N ASP A 318 -0.72 1.15 -26.08
CA ASP A 318 -0.60 2.14 -27.16
C ASP A 318 -1.86 3.00 -27.34
N GLU A 319 -3.04 2.42 -27.12
CA GLU A 319 -4.33 3.11 -27.22
C GLU A 319 -4.52 4.08 -26.05
N LEU A 320 -4.15 3.67 -24.84
CA LEU A 320 -4.10 4.56 -23.66
C LEU A 320 -3.19 5.76 -23.92
N LEU A 321 -1.95 5.51 -24.37
CA LEU A 321 -0.98 6.59 -24.63
C LEU A 321 -1.39 7.48 -25.80
N ASN A 322 -2.25 7.01 -26.71
CA ASN A 322 -2.78 7.86 -27.77
C ASN A 322 -3.74 8.93 -27.25
N LEU A 323 -4.38 8.73 -26.08
CA LEU A 323 -5.22 9.77 -25.46
C LEU A 323 -4.41 11.03 -25.11
N LEU A 324 -3.13 10.86 -24.76
CA LEU A 324 -2.23 11.97 -24.44
C LEU A 324 -1.89 12.87 -25.64
N LYS A 325 -2.27 12.48 -26.87
CA LYS A 325 -2.18 13.33 -28.07
C LYS A 325 -3.22 14.46 -28.07
N PHE A 326 -4.35 14.23 -27.42
CA PHE A 326 -5.50 15.14 -27.41
C PHE A 326 -5.49 16.12 -26.24
N ILE A 327 -4.57 15.94 -25.30
CA ILE A 327 -4.40 16.85 -24.17
C ILE A 327 -3.27 17.85 -24.44
N THR A 328 -3.29 18.95 -23.72
CA THR A 328 -2.29 20.01 -23.83
C THR A 328 -0.96 19.58 -23.21
N ASP A 329 0.07 20.42 -23.36
CA ASP A 329 1.34 20.23 -22.65
C ASP A 329 1.15 20.26 -21.13
N ALA A 330 0.31 21.18 -20.63
CA ALA A 330 -0.09 21.22 -19.21
C ALA A 330 -0.74 19.90 -18.77
N GLY A 331 -1.56 19.28 -19.62
CA GLY A 331 -2.13 17.98 -19.31
C GLY A 331 -1.14 16.83 -19.29
N ARG A 332 -0.12 16.87 -20.15
CA ARG A 332 0.97 15.89 -20.09
C ARG A 332 1.84 16.07 -18.86
N LYS A 333 2.00 17.29 -18.35
CA LYS A 333 2.64 17.54 -17.05
C LYS A 333 1.84 16.93 -15.90
N GLN A 334 0.53 17.16 -15.89
CA GLN A 334 -0.38 16.54 -14.92
C GLN A 334 -0.35 15.02 -14.98
N PHE A 335 -0.30 14.44 -16.18
CA PHE A 335 -0.09 13.00 -16.35
C PHE A 335 1.20 12.55 -15.64
N VAL A 336 2.31 13.26 -15.84
CA VAL A 336 3.60 12.89 -15.26
C VAL A 336 3.57 12.91 -13.73
N GLU A 337 2.99 13.96 -13.17
CA GLU A 337 2.82 14.13 -11.72
C GLU A 337 1.90 13.06 -11.15
N ALA A 338 0.73 12.85 -11.79
CA ALA A 338 -0.26 11.88 -11.35
C ALA A 338 0.29 10.46 -11.32
N VAL A 339 1.11 10.04 -12.29
CA VAL A 339 1.74 8.71 -12.25
C VAL A 339 2.62 8.56 -11.01
N GLY A 340 3.39 9.59 -10.66
CA GLY A 340 4.20 9.62 -9.45
C GLY A 340 3.36 9.53 -8.17
N GLU A 341 2.29 10.33 -8.11
CA GLU A 341 1.32 10.32 -7.01
C GLU A 341 0.69 8.92 -6.84
N TYR A 342 0.28 8.26 -7.93
CA TYR A 342 -0.27 6.91 -7.87
C TYR A 342 0.76 5.87 -7.47
N LEU A 343 2.02 5.99 -7.87
CA LEU A 343 3.09 5.11 -7.39
C LEU A 343 3.27 5.24 -5.87
N ASN A 344 3.22 6.46 -5.32
CA ASN A 344 3.24 6.66 -3.86
C ASN A 344 1.96 6.11 -3.21
N LYS A 345 0.77 6.44 -3.73
CA LYS A 345 -0.52 6.01 -3.16
C LYS A 345 -0.67 4.49 -3.12
N MET A 346 -0.19 3.80 -4.16
CA MET A 346 -0.19 2.33 -4.21
C MET A 346 0.88 1.70 -3.31
N ARG A 347 1.79 2.48 -2.71
CA ARG A 347 2.97 1.97 -2.01
C ARG A 347 3.85 1.12 -2.93
N ALA A 348 4.01 1.58 -4.18
CA ALA A 348 4.79 0.88 -5.19
C ALA A 348 6.22 0.65 -4.72
N SER A 349 6.87 -0.39 -5.25
CA SER A 349 8.27 -0.67 -4.91
C SER A 349 9.19 0.52 -5.20
N GLU A 350 10.20 0.70 -4.35
CA GLU A 350 11.21 1.76 -4.51
C GLU A 350 11.86 1.75 -5.89
N GLU A 351 12.12 0.56 -6.44
CA GLU A 351 12.62 0.42 -7.80
C GLU A 351 11.68 1.06 -8.83
N ASN A 352 10.36 0.86 -8.72
CA ASN A 352 9.39 1.41 -9.65
C ASN A 352 9.28 2.94 -9.53
N LYS A 353 9.32 3.47 -8.29
CA LYS A 353 9.33 4.92 -8.02
C LYS A 353 10.59 5.59 -8.58
N GLN A 354 11.77 5.02 -8.32
CA GLN A 354 13.04 5.59 -8.81
C GLN A 354 13.16 5.52 -10.33
N ASN A 355 12.76 4.42 -10.96
CA ASN A 355 12.72 4.32 -12.42
C ASN A 355 11.79 5.39 -13.04
N TRP A 356 10.69 5.74 -12.38
CA TRP A 356 9.82 6.83 -12.84
C TRP A 356 10.50 8.20 -12.66
N LYS A 357 11.13 8.44 -11.51
CA LYS A 357 11.87 9.69 -11.26
C LYS A 357 13.01 9.92 -12.26
N GLU A 358 13.78 8.88 -12.56
CA GLU A 358 14.83 8.92 -13.58
C GLU A 358 14.25 9.27 -14.95
N LEU A 359 13.14 8.63 -15.34
CA LEU A 359 12.42 8.91 -16.58
C LEU A 359 11.99 10.38 -16.67
N VAL A 360 11.40 10.92 -15.60
CA VAL A 360 10.94 12.31 -15.54
C VAL A 360 12.09 13.29 -15.68
N THR A 361 13.25 12.96 -15.09
CA THR A 361 14.48 13.75 -15.25
C THR A 361 14.95 13.75 -16.71
N GLU A 362 15.00 12.58 -17.36
CA GLU A 362 15.39 12.46 -18.76
C GLU A 362 14.44 13.20 -19.73
N LEU A 363 13.16 13.39 -19.37
CA LEU A 363 12.23 14.20 -20.16
C LEU A 363 12.55 15.69 -20.11
N GLY A 364 13.12 16.18 -19.01
CA GLY A 364 13.53 17.59 -18.88
C GLY A 364 14.82 17.93 -19.63
N ASP A 365 15.66 16.93 -19.87
CA ASP A 365 16.93 17.07 -20.58
C ASP A 365 16.80 16.90 -22.12
N SER A 366 15.62 16.49 -22.62
CA SER A 366 15.32 16.23 -24.03
C SER A 366 14.65 17.41 -24.73
#